data_AF-A0A816HHX7-F1
#
_entry.id   AF-A0A816HHX7-F1
#
_cell.length_a   1.000
_cell.length_b   1.000
_cell.length_c   1.000
_cell.angle_alpha   90.00
_cell.angle_beta   90.00
_cell.angle_gamma   90.00
#
_symmetry.space_group_name_H-M   'P 1'
#
loop_
_entity.id
_entity.type
_entity.pdbx_description
1 polymer ?
#
loop_
_entity_poly.entity_id
_entity_poly.type
_entity_poly.pdbx_seq_one_letter_code
_entity_poly.pdbx_strand_id
1 'polypeptide(L)'
;MENDEKQLGSCLKTIIDSVEKYLHELKSGRQSSRSGARANDSLANSQLNDIITFTLSDKENEVVDALTHDIQLILNDYLPKLSKICTNYVFDFFHQYHFDRNKKAFTSVLPMGELHSFHRELQGLLASLEAFPAAFNGQLDVVAKFIKDYPTFKDKPGLWETTLLYSAARNNH
;
A
#
# COMPACT_ATOMS: atom_id res chain seq x y z
N MET A 1 -17.11 -16.87 6.66
CA MET A 1 -15.74 -16.49 7.07
C MET A 1 -14.79 -16.66 5.90
N GLU A 2 -14.59 -17.88 5.39
CA GLU A 2 -13.64 -18.14 4.29
C GLU A 2 -13.92 -17.35 3.00
N ASN A 3 -15.19 -17.13 2.63
CA ASN A 3 -15.53 -16.33 1.44
C ASN A 3 -15.20 -14.84 1.61
N ASP A 4 -15.24 -14.32 2.84
CA ASP A 4 -15.06 -12.91 3.13
C ASP A 4 -13.58 -12.51 3.15
N GLU A 5 -12.72 -13.37 3.73
CA GLU A 5 -11.26 -13.23 3.66
C GLU A 5 -10.76 -13.33 2.21
N LYS A 6 -11.34 -14.21 1.39
CA LYS A 6 -11.03 -14.30 -0.04
C LYS A 6 -11.40 -13.01 -0.78
N GLN A 7 -12.56 -12.44 -0.51
CA GLN A 7 -12.95 -11.16 -1.12
C GLN A 7 -12.06 -10.00 -0.68
N LEU A 8 -11.70 -9.95 0.61
CA LEU A 8 -10.73 -8.99 1.11
C LEU A 8 -9.37 -9.15 0.43
N GLY A 9 -8.88 -10.39 0.32
CA GLY A 9 -7.64 -10.70 -0.39
C GLY A 9 -7.66 -10.23 -1.85
N SER A 10 -8.76 -10.47 -2.58
CA SER A 10 -8.95 -9.97 -3.95
C SER A 10 -8.98 -8.45 -4.03
N CYS A 11 -9.64 -7.78 -3.08
CA CYS A 11 -9.64 -6.32 -2.98
C CYS A 11 -8.20 -5.78 -2.85
N LEU A 12 -7.47 -6.25 -1.84
CA LEU A 12 -6.09 -5.83 -1.58
C LEU A 12 -5.17 -6.13 -2.76
N LYS A 13 -5.31 -7.30 -3.39
CA LYS A 13 -4.53 -7.68 -4.57
C LYS A 13 -4.80 -6.75 -5.75
N THR A 14 -6.06 -6.43 -6.02
CA THR A 14 -6.44 -5.51 -7.10
C THR A 14 -5.84 -4.11 -6.88
N ILE A 15 -5.83 -3.62 -5.64
CA ILE A 15 -5.20 -2.35 -5.28
C ILE A 15 -3.69 -2.41 -5.47
N ILE A 16 -3.03 -3.47 -5.00
CA ILE A 16 -1.58 -3.69 -5.17
C ILE A 16 -1.21 -3.67 -6.66
N ASP A 17 -1.96 -4.39 -7.50
CA ASP A 17 -1.72 -4.46 -8.93
C ASP A 17 -1.85 -3.07 -9.61
N SER A 18 -2.82 -2.27 -9.16
CA SER A 18 -2.95 -0.87 -9.59
C SER A 18 -1.71 -0.05 -9.19
N VAL A 19 -1.30 -0.12 -7.93
CA VAL A 19 -0.10 0.59 -7.44
C VAL A 19 1.16 0.18 -8.22
N GLU A 20 1.35 -1.12 -8.48
CA GLU A 20 2.50 -1.63 -9.24
C GLU A 20 2.52 -1.11 -10.68
N LYS A 21 1.37 -1.08 -11.35
CA LYS A 21 1.21 -0.49 -12.68
C LYS A 21 1.68 0.96 -12.69
N TYR A 22 1.17 1.79 -11.77
CA TYR A 22 1.52 3.20 -11.74
C TYR A 22 2.98 3.46 -11.31
N LEU A 23 3.52 2.67 -10.38
CA LEU A 23 4.95 2.71 -10.04
C LEU A 23 5.85 2.39 -11.26
N HIS A 24 5.42 1.47 -12.12
CA HIS A 24 6.13 1.17 -13.36
C HIS A 24 6.06 2.32 -14.38
N GLU A 25 4.89 2.94 -14.54
CA GLU A 25 4.70 4.11 -15.41
C GLU A 25 5.59 5.29 -14.97
N LEU A 26 5.67 5.55 -13.66
CA LEU A 26 6.54 6.59 -13.09
C LEU A 26 8.02 6.31 -13.35
N LYS A 27 8.47 5.06 -13.18
CA LYS A 27 9.85 4.66 -13.49
C LYS A 27 10.18 4.83 -14.97
N SER A 28 9.25 4.45 -15.85
CA SER A 28 9.41 4.53 -17.30
C SER A 28 9.44 6.00 -17.77
N GLY A 29 8.58 6.85 -17.20
CA GLY A 29 8.57 8.29 -17.48
C GLY A 29 9.88 8.99 -17.09
N ARG A 30 10.48 8.64 -15.94
CA ARG A 30 11.76 9.20 -15.48
C ARG A 30 12.95 8.78 -16.33
N GLN A 31 12.92 7.58 -16.91
CA GLN A 31 13.98 7.11 -17.80
C GLN A 31 13.96 7.83 -19.15
N SER A 32 12.77 8.02 -19.74
CA SER A 32 12.61 8.76 -21.01
C SER A 32 13.08 10.22 -20.93
N SER A 33 12.83 10.90 -19.80
CA SER A 33 13.28 12.29 -19.60
C SER A 33 14.80 12.42 -19.40
N ARG A 34 15.48 11.38 -18.90
CA ARG A 34 16.94 11.37 -18.73
C ARG A 34 17.70 11.02 -20.01
N SER A 35 17.10 10.23 -20.90
CA SER A 35 17.69 9.87 -22.20
C SER A 35 17.71 11.02 -23.22
N GLY A 36 16.88 12.05 -23.02
CA GLY A 36 16.82 13.24 -23.88
C GLY A 36 17.80 14.37 -23.53
N ALA A 37 18.48 14.29 -22.39
CA ALA A 37 19.36 15.36 -21.87
C ALA A 37 20.86 15.14 -22.16
N ARG A 38 21.20 14.55 -23.32
CA ARG A 38 22.58 14.46 -23.81
C ARG A 38 22.72 15.00 -25.23
N ALA A 39 22.67 16.32 -25.37
CA ALA A 39 23.50 17.08 -26.29
C ALA A 39 23.39 18.58 -25.94
N ASN A 40 24.56 19.19 -25.66
CA ASN A 40 24.80 20.63 -25.45
C ASN A 40 24.22 21.22 -24.15
N ASP A 41 25.06 21.55 -23.17
CA ASP A 41 25.81 22.82 -23.20
C ASP A 41 26.86 22.92 -22.08
N SER A 42 27.86 23.74 -22.34
CA SER A 42 29.08 23.92 -21.55
C SER A 42 28.90 24.75 -20.27
N LEU A 43 29.74 24.45 -19.27
CA LEU A 43 30.38 25.38 -18.31
C LEU A 43 29.67 26.73 -18.03
N ALA A 44 28.98 26.81 -16.89
CA ALA A 44 28.96 28.03 -16.06
C ALA A 44 28.68 27.68 -14.60
N ASN A 45 29.63 28.04 -13.72
CA ASN A 45 29.44 28.14 -12.28
C ASN A 45 28.26 29.07 -11.96
N SER A 46 27.34 28.62 -11.10
CA SER A 46 26.74 29.53 -10.12
C SER A 46 26.25 28.74 -8.92
N GLN A 47 26.78 29.11 -7.75
CA GLN A 47 26.22 28.77 -6.46
C GLN A 47 24.76 29.24 -6.40
N LEU A 48 23.83 28.31 -6.26
CA LEU A 48 22.53 28.56 -5.66
C LEU A 48 22.26 27.40 -4.70
N ASN A 49 22.23 27.75 -3.41
CA ASN A 49 21.61 26.95 -2.38
C ASN A 49 20.12 26.88 -2.70
N ASP A 50 19.76 26.03 -3.65
CA ASP A 50 18.37 25.68 -3.88
C ASP A 50 17.97 24.75 -2.73
N ILE A 51 17.16 25.29 -1.83
CA ILE A 51 16.18 24.48 -1.12
C ILE A 51 15.40 23.79 -2.24
N ILE A 52 15.77 22.54 -2.54
CA ILE A 52 15.05 21.69 -3.49
C ILE A 52 13.73 21.35 -2.82
N THR A 53 12.78 22.27 -2.87
CA THR A 53 11.37 21.92 -2.86
C THR A 53 11.17 21.05 -4.08
N PHE A 54 11.13 19.74 -3.87
CA PHE A 54 10.80 18.74 -4.88
C PHE A 54 9.35 18.98 -5.30
N THR A 55 9.12 19.98 -6.15
CA THR A 55 7.85 20.10 -6.87
C THR A 55 7.78 18.91 -7.79
N LEU A 56 6.86 18.00 -7.49
CA LEU A 56 6.47 16.93 -8.40
C LEU A 56 6.20 17.55 -9.77
N SER A 57 6.68 16.90 -10.84
CA SER A 57 6.30 17.33 -12.18
C SER A 57 4.78 17.22 -12.33
N ASP A 58 4.17 18.08 -13.14
CA ASP A 58 2.71 18.04 -13.40
C ASP A 58 2.25 16.62 -13.79
N LYS A 59 3.09 15.91 -14.56
CA LYS A 59 2.88 14.52 -14.95
C LYS A 59 2.90 13.53 -13.78
N GLU A 60 3.77 13.73 -12.78
CA GLU A 60 3.80 12.88 -11.58
C GLU A 60 2.56 13.13 -10.72
N ASN A 61 2.08 14.37 -10.63
CA ASN A 61 0.82 14.68 -9.95
C ASN A 61 -0.37 14.02 -10.65
N GLU A 62 -0.48 14.15 -11.98
CA GLU A 62 -1.54 13.52 -12.78
C GLU A 62 -1.58 12.00 -12.58
N VAL A 63 -0.42 11.34 -12.55
CA VAL A 63 -0.32 9.90 -12.33
C VAL A 63 -0.81 9.49 -10.94
N VAL A 64 -0.44 10.25 -9.91
CA VAL A 64 -0.83 9.92 -8.53
C VAL A 64 -2.31 10.27 -8.27
N ASP A 65 -2.84 11.30 -8.91
CA ASP A 65 -4.27 11.62 -8.94
C ASP A 65 -5.07 10.46 -9.56
N ALA A 66 -4.63 9.98 -10.73
CA ALA A 66 -5.25 8.85 -11.42
C ALA A 66 -5.21 7.57 -10.56
N LEU A 67 -4.07 7.27 -9.95
CA LEU A 67 -3.95 6.15 -9.01
C LEU A 67 -4.91 6.29 -7.82
N THR A 68 -4.96 7.47 -7.20
CA THR A 68 -5.84 7.72 -6.04
C THR A 68 -7.31 7.48 -6.42
N HIS A 69 -7.70 7.95 -7.61
CA HIS A 69 -9.03 7.72 -8.15
C HIS A 69 -9.31 6.23 -8.41
N ASP A 70 -8.39 5.51 -9.04
CA ASP A 70 -8.54 4.08 -9.32
C ASP A 70 -8.67 3.26 -8.03
N ILE A 71 -7.88 3.56 -7.00
CA ILE A 71 -7.99 2.91 -5.69
C ILE A 71 -9.37 3.19 -5.08
N GLN A 72 -9.86 4.44 -5.15
CA GLN A 72 -11.19 4.77 -4.65
C GLN A 72 -12.30 3.99 -5.38
N LEU A 73 -12.19 3.81 -6.70
CA LEU A 73 -13.14 3.02 -7.47
C LEU A 73 -13.11 1.54 -7.05
N ILE A 74 -11.92 0.96 -6.88
CA ILE A 74 -11.75 -0.41 -6.39
C ILE A 74 -12.38 -0.56 -5.01
N LEU A 75 -12.08 0.34 -4.08
CA LEU A 75 -12.66 0.32 -2.74
C LEU A 75 -14.19 0.40 -2.80
N ASN A 76 -14.74 1.30 -3.61
CA ASN A 76 -16.19 1.45 -3.74
C ASN A 76 -16.89 0.23 -4.35
N ASP A 77 -16.22 -0.54 -5.20
CA ASP A 77 -16.75 -1.79 -5.74
C ASP A 77 -16.70 -2.94 -4.71
N TYR A 78 -15.61 -3.05 -3.93
CA TYR A 78 -15.42 -4.17 -3.00
C TYR A 78 -16.08 -3.96 -1.63
N LEU A 79 -16.01 -2.76 -1.04
CA LEU A 79 -16.48 -2.49 0.31
C LEU A 79 -17.94 -2.90 0.58
N PRO A 80 -18.91 -2.71 -0.34
CA PRO A 80 -20.29 -3.15 -0.12
C PRO A 80 -20.47 -4.68 -0.06
N LYS A 81 -19.49 -5.44 -0.55
CA LYS A 81 -19.53 -6.91 -0.63
C LYS A 81 -18.88 -7.57 0.60
N LEU A 82 -18.03 -6.84 1.31
CA LEU A 82 -17.30 -7.30 2.49
C LEU A 82 -18.18 -7.28 3.75
N SER A 83 -17.87 -8.16 4.71
CA SER A 83 -18.45 -8.06 6.05
C SER A 83 -18.00 -6.79 6.76
N LYS A 84 -18.68 -6.47 7.87
CA LYS A 84 -18.34 -5.32 8.72
C LYS A 84 -16.90 -5.37 9.24
N ILE A 85 -16.38 -6.57 9.55
CA ILE A 85 -15.04 -6.74 10.11
C ILE A 85 -13.98 -6.45 9.05
N CYS A 86 -14.09 -7.08 7.87
CA CYS A 86 -13.21 -6.78 6.73
C CYS A 86 -13.29 -5.31 6.29
N THR A 87 -14.49 -4.75 6.27
CA THR A 87 -14.72 -3.34 5.95
C THR A 87 -14.01 -2.41 6.94
N ASN A 88 -14.14 -2.67 8.25
CA ASN A 88 -13.44 -1.90 9.27
C ASN A 88 -11.92 -2.04 9.11
N TYR A 89 -11.41 -3.24 8.87
CA TYR A 89 -9.98 -3.49 8.68
C TYR A 89 -9.41 -2.71 7.48
N VAL A 90 -10.15 -2.65 6.37
CA VAL A 90 -9.79 -1.79 5.23
C VAL A 90 -9.82 -0.32 5.64
N PHE A 91 -10.86 0.14 6.33
CA PHE A 91 -10.94 1.53 6.76
C PHE A 91 -9.82 1.94 7.71
N ASP A 92 -9.45 1.12 8.68
CA ASP A 92 -8.38 1.42 9.63
C ASP A 92 -7.02 1.59 8.93
N PHE A 93 -6.79 0.81 7.87
CA PHE A 93 -5.64 0.98 7.01
C PHE A 93 -5.71 2.28 6.20
N PHE A 94 -6.78 2.47 5.44
CA PHE A 94 -6.91 3.60 4.51
C PHE A 94 -7.16 4.95 5.19
N HIS A 95 -7.57 4.97 6.45
CA HIS A 95 -7.73 6.20 7.23
C HIS A 95 -6.40 6.97 7.36
N GLN A 96 -5.27 6.25 7.50
CA GLN A 96 -3.94 6.84 7.55
C GLN A 96 -3.56 7.56 6.26
N TYR A 97 -4.21 7.18 5.16
CA TYR A 97 -4.02 7.75 3.82
C TYR A 97 -5.19 8.67 3.43
N HIS A 98 -5.89 9.25 4.42
CA HIS A 98 -6.95 10.23 4.22
C HIS A 98 -8.20 9.73 3.50
N PHE A 99 -8.48 8.42 3.52
CA PHE A 99 -9.77 7.90 3.09
C PHE A 99 -10.86 8.16 4.13
N ASP A 100 -11.92 8.88 3.74
CA ASP A 100 -13.07 9.17 4.58
C ASP A 100 -14.11 8.04 4.46
N ARG A 101 -14.34 7.35 5.57
CA ARG A 101 -15.31 6.25 5.68
C ARG A 101 -16.73 6.65 5.28
N ASN A 102 -17.17 7.85 5.63
CA ASN A 102 -18.54 8.32 5.42
C ASN A 102 -18.75 8.76 3.97
N LYS A 103 -17.77 9.47 3.41
CA LYS A 103 -17.79 9.93 2.02
C LYS A 103 -17.41 8.84 1.03
N LYS A 104 -16.77 7.76 1.51
CA LYS A 104 -16.17 6.68 0.71
C LYS A 104 -15.24 7.22 -0.38
N ALA A 105 -14.42 8.20 0.02
CA ALA A 105 -13.54 8.92 -0.87
C ALA A 105 -12.29 9.40 -0.14
N PHE A 106 -11.21 9.56 -0.88
CA PHE A 106 -10.01 10.23 -0.37
C PHE A 106 -10.28 11.74 -0.22
N THR A 107 -9.88 12.32 0.90
CA THR A 107 -9.97 13.78 1.13
C THR A 107 -8.77 14.54 0.59
N SER A 108 -7.69 13.82 0.28
CA SER A 108 -6.51 14.33 -0.42
C SER A 108 -5.92 13.24 -1.31
N VAL A 109 -5.15 13.67 -2.30
CA VAL A 109 -4.36 12.78 -3.17
C VAL A 109 -3.32 12.03 -2.33
N LEU A 110 -3.01 10.78 -2.69
CA LEU A 110 -1.95 10.03 -2.04
C LEU A 110 -0.60 10.77 -2.16
N PRO A 111 0.19 10.89 -1.10
CA PRO A 111 1.50 11.53 -1.21
C PRO A 111 2.44 10.69 -2.07
N MET A 112 2.97 11.24 -3.16
CA MET A 112 3.90 10.53 -4.05
C MET A 112 5.14 9.99 -3.31
N GLY A 113 5.64 10.75 -2.33
CA GLY A 113 6.77 10.33 -1.49
C GLY A 113 6.49 9.08 -0.65
N GLU A 114 5.22 8.76 -0.42
CA GLU A 114 4.77 7.63 0.39
C GLU A 114 4.32 6.43 -0.46
N LEU A 115 4.33 6.54 -1.79
CA LEU A 115 3.75 5.50 -2.64
C LEU A 115 4.44 4.13 -2.49
N HIS A 116 5.76 4.12 -2.26
CA HIS A 116 6.51 2.89 -2.02
C HIS A 116 6.21 2.29 -0.63
N SER A 117 6.07 3.12 0.41
CA SER A 117 5.69 2.64 1.74
C SER A 117 4.26 2.13 1.74
N PHE A 118 3.33 2.88 1.14
CA PHE A 118 1.94 2.48 0.93
C PHE A 118 1.83 1.13 0.22
N HIS A 119 2.57 0.94 -0.89
CA HIS A 119 2.63 -0.33 -1.62
C HIS A 119 3.11 -1.48 -0.72
N ARG A 120 4.21 -1.28 0.00
CA ARG A 120 4.77 -2.30 0.89
C ARG A 120 3.82 -2.64 2.04
N GLU A 121 3.13 -1.65 2.61
CA GLU A 121 2.16 -1.91 3.67
C GLU A 121 0.92 -2.66 3.17
N LEU A 122 0.43 -2.36 1.97
CA LEU A 122 -0.64 -3.15 1.34
C LEU A 122 -0.21 -4.62 1.15
N GLN A 123 1.01 -4.86 0.69
CA GLN A 123 1.56 -6.21 0.56
C GLN A 123 1.65 -6.92 1.92
N GLY A 124 2.06 -6.22 2.97
CA GLY A 124 2.07 -6.74 4.34
C GLY A 124 0.67 -7.06 4.85
N LEU A 125 -0.31 -6.19 4.56
CA LEU A 125 -1.71 -6.38 4.91
C LEU A 125 -2.29 -7.63 4.21
N LEU A 126 -2.01 -7.81 2.92
CA LEU A 126 -2.42 -9.01 2.18
C LEU A 126 -1.75 -10.27 2.75
N ALA A 127 -0.44 -10.24 2.98
CA ALA A 127 0.30 -11.37 3.53
C ALA A 127 -0.14 -11.74 4.97
N SER A 128 -0.66 -10.76 5.73
CA SER A 128 -1.19 -11.01 7.08
C SER A 128 -2.39 -11.97 7.07
N LEU A 129 -3.18 -12.00 5.99
CA LEU A 129 -4.33 -12.91 5.87
C LEU A 129 -3.92 -14.38 5.92
N GLU A 130 -2.68 -14.71 5.54
CA GLU A 130 -2.12 -16.06 5.66
C GLU A 130 -1.33 -16.24 6.98
N ALA A 131 -0.57 -15.22 7.39
CA ALA A 131 0.31 -15.32 8.55
C ALA A 131 -0.43 -15.52 9.88
N PHE A 132 -1.61 -14.93 10.05
CA PHE A 132 -2.38 -15.05 11.29
C PHE A 132 -2.98 -16.46 11.48
N PRO A 133 -3.66 -17.05 10.48
CA PRO A 133 -4.02 -18.47 10.52
C PRO A 133 -2.81 -19.40 10.65
N ALA A 134 -1.67 -19.08 10.01
CA ALA A 134 -0.46 -19.86 10.15
C ALA A 134 0.07 -19.87 11.60
N ALA A 135 0.05 -18.72 12.28
CA ALA A 135 0.39 -18.63 13.70
C ALA A 135 -0.59 -19.42 14.59
N PHE A 136 -1.89 -19.34 14.30
CA PHE A 136 -2.91 -20.13 14.99
C PHE A 136 -2.66 -21.64 14.88
N ASN A 137 -2.13 -22.10 13.73
CA ASN A 137 -1.87 -23.51 13.44
C ASN A 137 -0.42 -23.95 13.70
N GLY A 138 0.42 -23.10 14.29
CA GLY A 138 1.81 -23.46 14.64
C GLY A 138 2.75 -23.60 13.43
N GLN A 139 2.45 -22.98 12.30
CA GLN A 139 3.24 -23.06 11.06
C GLN A 139 4.43 -22.09 11.11
N LEU A 140 5.51 -22.50 11.78
CA LEU A 140 6.66 -21.66 12.06
C LEU A 140 7.30 -21.03 10.82
N ASP A 141 7.47 -21.77 9.72
CA ASP A 141 8.16 -21.28 8.52
C ASP A 141 7.42 -20.11 7.86
N VAL A 142 6.08 -20.18 7.80
CA VAL A 142 5.23 -19.14 7.22
C VAL A 142 5.29 -17.87 8.08
N VAL A 143 5.17 -18.01 9.41
CA VAL A 143 5.23 -16.88 10.35
C VAL A 143 6.61 -16.24 10.38
N ALA A 144 7.68 -17.04 10.39
CA ALA A 144 9.06 -16.56 10.37
C ALA A 144 9.35 -15.77 9.09
N LYS A 145 8.91 -16.26 7.93
CA LYS A 145 9.02 -15.53 6.67
C LYS A 145 8.24 -14.22 6.70
N PHE A 146 7.00 -14.23 7.19
CA PHE A 146 6.17 -13.03 7.28
C PHE A 146 6.83 -11.95 8.16
N ILE A 147 7.31 -12.29 9.36
CA ILE A 147 7.98 -11.34 10.26
C ILE A 147 9.28 -10.81 9.65
N LYS A 148 10.01 -11.63 8.90
CA LYS A 148 11.22 -11.20 8.20
C LYS A 148 10.91 -10.19 7.08
N ASP A 149 9.88 -10.44 6.29
CA ASP A 149 9.54 -9.61 5.13
C ASP A 149 8.80 -8.31 5.54
N TYR A 150 7.97 -8.39 6.60
CA TYR A 150 7.11 -7.32 7.12
C TYR A 150 7.27 -7.13 8.64
N PRO A 151 8.45 -6.73 9.13
CA PRO A 151 8.74 -6.66 10.56
C PRO A 151 7.83 -5.69 11.32
N THR A 152 7.33 -4.64 10.66
CA THR A 152 6.40 -3.65 11.24
C THR A 152 5.02 -4.23 11.58
N PHE A 153 4.68 -5.42 11.06
CA PHE A 153 3.41 -6.10 11.31
C PHE A 153 3.47 -7.11 12.46
N LYS A 154 4.66 -7.39 13.01
CA LYS A 154 4.84 -8.38 14.09
C LYS A 154 3.88 -8.13 15.27
N ASP A 155 3.74 -6.87 15.66
CA ASP A 155 2.97 -6.46 16.83
C ASP A 155 1.65 -5.76 16.47
N LYS A 156 1.30 -5.70 15.17
CA LYS A 156 0.03 -5.13 14.72
C LYS A 156 -1.10 -6.17 14.83
N PRO A 157 -2.34 -5.76 15.11
CA PRO A 157 -3.48 -6.65 15.05
C PRO A 157 -3.77 -7.05 13.59
N GLY A 158 -4.17 -8.30 13.38
CA GLY A 158 -4.69 -8.79 12.11
C GLY A 158 -6.19 -8.53 11.95
N LEU A 159 -6.79 -9.10 10.91
CA LEU A 159 -8.21 -8.94 10.56
C LEU A 159 -9.17 -9.18 11.74
N TRP A 160 -8.84 -10.13 12.62
CA TRP A 160 -9.69 -10.53 13.74
C TRP A 160 -9.31 -9.83 15.06
N GLU A 161 -8.63 -8.68 15.00
CA GLU A 161 -8.19 -7.89 16.16
C GLU A 161 -7.28 -8.67 17.14
N THR A 162 -6.69 -9.76 16.68
CA THR A 162 -5.70 -10.55 17.42
C THR A 162 -4.30 -10.20 16.96
N THR A 163 -3.29 -10.43 17.79
CA THR A 163 -1.87 -10.34 17.41
C THR A 163 -1.33 -11.72 17.03
N LEU A 164 -0.22 -11.79 16.29
CA LEU A 164 0.44 -13.07 15.96
C LEU A 164 0.78 -13.86 17.23
N LEU A 165 1.29 -13.17 18.26
CA LEU A 165 1.60 -13.77 19.55
C LEU A 165 0.35 -14.34 20.22
N TYR A 166 -0.76 -13.59 20.22
CA TYR A 166 -2.01 -14.08 20.79
C TYR A 166 -2.53 -15.32 20.05
N SER A 167 -2.51 -15.31 18.72
CA SER A 167 -2.98 -16.43 17.89
C SER A 167 -2.20 -17.71 18.14
N ALA A 168 -0.86 -17.62 18.28
CA ALA A 168 0.00 -18.76 18.62
C ALA A 168 -0.24 -19.23 20.06
N ALA A 169 -0.16 -18.33 21.05
CA ALA A 169 -0.29 -18.67 22.46
C ALA A 169 -1.65 -19.29 22.80
N ARG A 170 -2.74 -18.82 22.16
CA ARG A 170 -4.09 -19.36 22.34
C ARG A 170 -4.19 -20.84 21.96
N ASN A 171 -3.33 -21.34 21.08
CA ASN A 171 -3.31 -22.73 20.62
C ASN A 171 -2.10 -23.52 21.10
N ASN A 172 -1.38 -23.00 22.11
CA ASN A 172 -0.23 -23.68 22.72
C ASN A 172 0.91 -23.94 21.72
N HIS A 173 1.22 -22.94 20.89
CA HIS A 173 2.35 -22.91 19.95
C HIS A 173 3.43 -21.92 20.38
#